data_AF-A0A453YZC7-F1
#
_entry.id   AF-A0A453YZC7-F1
#
_cell.length_a   1.000
_cell.length_b   1.000
_cell.length_c   1.000
_cell.angle_alpha   90.00
_cell.angle_beta   90.00
_cell.angle_gamma   90.00
#
_symmetry.space_group_name_H-M   'P 1'
#
loop_
_entity.id
_entity.type
_entity.pdbx_description
1 polymer ?
#
loop_
_entity_poly.entity_id
_entity_poly.type
_entity_poly.pdbx_seq_one_letter_code
_entity_poly.pdbx_strand_id
1 'polypeptide(L)'
;MGIIGKVSSCKLPKDARTLLKINRNRSSEIITVQGGQYWYRGIQNCFTNELSDVNFEADKTILLNVSIDGLPIAKSNNLQFWPILFNIHGMSEIPVMPISIYCGATKPASIEQFLRPFVDEVNFLTKNGVVVKNKKFNIKLRAIIADSPARAFIKGVAYFNSLDGCLKCTSKGKHINGRNAYSDTAGPDRTHEGFKNRAYGDHHKLDSPLLDLDEFDIIIQIIVADSLHLIDLGITKRMLMAWKFGMFGVRKKLTPTQINFITAKLLNIKLPAEIHRKFRPLFDIKHWKGSEFASFLFYGSFVVLKDSIPEEQYNHFMLFFCSITLLSTEVYKEHWPLANKLLQLFVKLYSTLYGPEYISSNVHNLLHIFKEAENFGPINTISSYDFENELQNLKKIITKRGQMLGTSYK
;
A
#
# COMPACT_ATOMS: atom_id res chain seq x y z
N MET A 1 -20.05 18.43 19.59
CA MET A 1 -21.32 19.11 19.91
C MET A 1 -21.18 20.38 20.74
N GLY A 2 -20.07 20.60 21.48
CA GLY A 2 -19.94 21.76 22.39
C GLY A 2 -19.93 23.16 21.74
N ILE A 3 -19.55 23.28 20.46
CA ILE A 3 -19.60 24.57 19.75
C ILE A 3 -21.04 24.87 19.29
N ILE A 4 -21.71 23.89 18.65
CA ILE A 4 -23.07 24.06 18.11
C ILE A 4 -24.09 24.40 19.21
N GLY A 5 -23.99 23.78 20.39
CA GLY A 5 -24.87 24.09 21.52
C GLY A 5 -24.68 25.48 22.14
N LYS A 6 -23.60 26.20 21.81
CA LYS A 6 -23.39 27.60 22.24
C LYS A 6 -24.00 28.62 21.27
N VAL A 7 -24.29 28.23 20.03
CA VAL A 7 -24.74 29.14 18.95
C VAL A 7 -26.14 28.80 18.43
N SER A 8 -26.76 27.73 18.94
CA SER A 8 -28.05 27.21 18.46
C SER A 8 -29.00 26.96 19.62
N SER A 9 -30.27 27.35 19.46
CA SER A 9 -31.37 27.02 20.39
C SER A 9 -31.84 25.57 20.29
N CYS A 10 -31.25 24.75 19.40
CA CYS A 10 -31.58 23.33 19.28
C CYS A 10 -31.08 22.54 20.49
N LYS A 11 -31.99 21.87 21.21
CA LYS A 11 -31.66 20.85 22.20
C LYS A 11 -31.09 19.61 21.51
N LEU A 12 -29.79 19.64 21.21
CA LEU A 12 -29.08 18.50 20.66
C LEU A 12 -28.63 17.56 21.80
N PRO A 13 -28.70 16.23 21.61
CA PRO A 13 -28.19 15.28 22.59
C PRO A 13 -26.70 15.50 22.87
N LYS A 14 -26.29 15.27 24.13
CA LYS A 14 -24.87 15.38 24.55
C LYS A 14 -23.94 14.46 23.77
N ASP A 15 -24.46 13.33 23.28
CA ASP A 15 -23.72 12.32 22.52
C ASP A 15 -24.19 12.29 21.07
N ALA A 16 -23.23 12.35 20.13
CA ALA A 16 -23.49 12.20 18.69
C ALA A 16 -24.18 10.87 18.38
N ARG A 17 -23.97 9.82 19.18
CA ARG A 17 -24.66 8.51 19.04
C ARG A 17 -26.16 8.60 19.26
N THR A 18 -26.58 9.44 20.21
CA THR A 18 -28.00 9.71 20.49
C THR A 18 -28.61 10.60 19.43
N LEU A 19 -27.84 11.56 18.90
CA LEU A 19 -28.26 12.38 17.77
C LEU A 19 -28.47 11.54 16.50
N LEU A 20 -27.51 10.66 16.20
CA LEU A 20 -27.48 9.84 14.98
C LEU A 20 -28.33 8.55 15.09
N LYS A 21 -29.07 8.36 16.20
CA LYS A 21 -29.88 7.16 16.49
C LYS A 21 -29.15 5.85 16.15
N ILE A 22 -27.86 5.75 16.49
CA ILE A 22 -27.05 4.59 16.12
C ILE A 22 -27.58 3.36 16.88
N ASN A 23 -28.11 2.39 16.12
CA ASN A 23 -28.66 1.15 16.66
C ASN A 23 -27.58 0.40 17.47
N ARG A 24 -27.89 0.06 18.72
CA ARG A 24 -26.93 -0.47 19.70
C ARG A 24 -26.69 -1.98 19.56
N ASN A 25 -27.56 -2.70 18.85
CA ASN A 25 -27.44 -4.14 18.60
C ASN A 25 -26.78 -4.44 17.24
N ARG A 26 -25.49 -4.10 17.08
CA ARG A 26 -24.68 -4.54 15.92
C ARG A 26 -23.95 -5.87 16.16
N SER A 27 -24.11 -6.48 17.33
CA SER A 27 -23.47 -7.77 17.67
C SER A 27 -23.92 -8.92 16.78
N SER A 28 -25.10 -8.84 16.15
CA SER A 28 -25.60 -9.84 15.21
C SER A 28 -24.90 -9.84 13.85
N GLU A 29 -24.13 -8.80 13.51
CA GLU A 29 -23.38 -8.70 12.25
C GLU A 29 -21.93 -9.24 12.39
N ILE A 30 -21.51 -9.62 13.60
CA ILE A 30 -20.16 -10.13 13.87
C ILE A 30 -20.24 -11.65 13.98
N ILE A 31 -19.57 -12.36 13.07
CA ILE A 31 -19.48 -13.81 13.08
C ILE A 31 -18.14 -14.28 13.64
N THR A 32 -18.10 -15.51 14.14
CA THR A 32 -16.84 -16.16 14.51
C THR A 32 -16.29 -16.90 13.30
N VAL A 33 -15.04 -16.64 12.96
CA VAL A 33 -14.29 -17.34 11.92
C VAL A 33 -13.02 -17.93 12.52
N GLN A 34 -12.33 -18.80 11.78
CA GLN A 34 -11.13 -19.45 12.29
C GLN A 34 -10.04 -18.41 12.61
N GLY A 35 -9.69 -18.33 13.90
CA GLY A 35 -8.68 -17.42 14.44
C GLY A 35 -9.23 -16.16 15.11
N GLY A 36 -10.52 -15.81 14.94
CA GLY A 36 -11.04 -14.56 15.49
C GLY A 36 -12.49 -14.22 15.15
N GLN A 37 -12.82 -12.94 15.28
CA GLN A 37 -14.12 -12.37 14.97
C GLN A 37 -14.07 -11.65 13.64
N TYR A 38 -15.15 -11.70 12.88
CA TYR A 38 -15.25 -11.10 11.56
C TYR A 38 -16.53 -10.31 11.41
N TRP A 39 -16.40 -9.06 10.99
CA TRP A 39 -17.50 -8.19 10.62
C TRP A 39 -17.43 -7.93 9.11
N TYR A 40 -18.52 -8.25 8.41
CA TYR A 40 -18.64 -8.01 6.98
C TYR A 40 -19.77 -7.01 6.72
N ARG A 41 -19.42 -5.84 6.19
CA ARG A 41 -20.37 -4.80 5.83
C ARG A 41 -20.82 -4.92 4.39
N GLY A 42 -19.86 -5.13 3.50
CA GLY A 42 -20.07 -5.21 2.06
C GLY A 42 -20.09 -3.88 1.32
N ILE A 43 -19.77 -3.95 0.03
CA ILE A 43 -19.65 -2.83 -0.91
C ILE A 43 -21.02 -2.19 -1.15
N GLN A 44 -22.07 -2.99 -1.41
CA GLN A 44 -23.42 -2.46 -1.68
C GLN A 44 -23.93 -1.58 -0.54
N ASN A 45 -23.64 -1.99 0.70
CA ASN A 45 -24.01 -1.23 1.90
C ASN A 45 -23.22 0.06 2.03
N CYS A 46 -21.94 0.09 1.64
CA CYS A 46 -21.17 1.33 1.59
C CYS A 46 -21.73 2.32 0.56
N PHE A 47 -22.06 1.83 -0.63
CA PHE A 47 -22.67 2.65 -1.68
C PHE A 47 -24.03 3.22 -1.26
N THR A 48 -24.86 2.41 -0.60
CA THR A 48 -26.20 2.81 -0.17
C THR A 48 -26.18 3.82 0.97
N ASN A 49 -25.26 3.66 1.94
CA ASN A 49 -25.29 4.43 3.19
C ASN A 49 -24.35 5.65 3.20
N GLU A 50 -23.20 5.57 2.53
CA GLU A 50 -22.20 6.64 2.51
C GLU A 50 -22.19 7.44 1.21
N LEU A 51 -22.58 6.81 0.10
CA LEU A 51 -22.44 7.39 -1.24
C LEU A 51 -23.79 7.76 -1.86
N SER A 52 -24.86 7.80 -1.06
CA SER A 52 -26.19 8.15 -1.53
C SER A 52 -26.26 9.53 -2.17
N ASP A 53 -25.48 10.49 -1.66
CA ASP A 53 -25.47 11.88 -2.14
C ASP A 53 -24.39 12.17 -3.19
N VAL A 54 -23.59 11.17 -3.54
CA VAL A 54 -22.59 11.27 -4.60
C VAL A 54 -23.27 11.12 -5.96
N ASN A 55 -22.95 12.02 -6.88
CA ASN A 55 -23.45 11.95 -8.25
C ASN A 55 -22.49 11.11 -9.10
N PHE A 56 -22.86 9.85 -9.35
CA PHE A 56 -22.16 8.99 -10.29
C PHE A 56 -22.66 9.23 -11.72
N GLU A 57 -21.74 9.28 -12.67
CA GLU A 57 -22.07 9.31 -14.10
C GLU A 57 -22.74 7.97 -14.49
N ALA A 58 -23.94 8.03 -15.05
CA ALA A 58 -24.78 6.85 -15.27
C ALA A 58 -24.15 5.78 -16.20
N ASP A 59 -23.33 6.22 -17.17
CA ASP A 59 -22.74 5.34 -18.18
C ASP A 59 -21.30 4.92 -17.86
N LYS A 60 -20.72 5.40 -16.76
CA LYS A 60 -19.33 5.12 -16.40
C LYS A 60 -19.25 3.95 -15.44
N THR A 61 -18.39 2.98 -15.78
CA THR A 61 -18.07 1.89 -14.86
C THR A 61 -17.25 2.42 -13.70
N ILE A 62 -17.69 2.14 -12.47
CA ILE A 62 -17.02 2.54 -11.25
C ILE A 62 -15.89 1.55 -10.97
N LEU A 63 -14.66 2.05 -10.96
CA LEU A 63 -13.46 1.24 -10.75
C LEU A 63 -13.04 1.28 -9.28
N LEU A 64 -12.97 0.11 -8.64
CA LEU A 64 -12.62 -0.01 -7.23
C LEU A 64 -11.16 -0.43 -7.04
N ASN A 65 -10.41 0.27 -6.21
CA ASN A 65 -9.18 -0.31 -5.65
C ASN A 65 -9.47 -0.82 -4.25
N VAL A 66 -8.94 -2.00 -3.95
CA VAL A 66 -9.10 -2.66 -2.65
C VAL A 66 -7.75 -2.74 -1.96
N SER A 67 -7.73 -2.55 -0.65
CA SER A 67 -6.56 -2.79 0.18
C SER A 67 -6.87 -3.78 1.29
N ILE A 68 -5.92 -4.68 1.52
CA ILE A 68 -5.99 -5.70 2.55
C ILE A 68 -4.66 -5.67 3.30
N ASP A 69 -4.69 -5.32 4.58
CA ASP A 69 -3.48 -5.17 5.39
C ASP A 69 -3.72 -5.60 6.84
N GLY A 70 -2.64 -5.94 7.55
CA GLY A 70 -2.65 -6.29 8.96
C GLY A 70 -2.21 -5.11 9.82
N LEU A 71 -3.06 -4.69 10.77
CA LEU A 71 -2.79 -3.59 11.68
C LEU A 71 -2.81 -4.04 13.14
N PRO A 72 -1.69 -3.94 13.90
CA PRO A 72 -1.72 -4.18 15.34
C PRO A 72 -2.52 -3.09 16.06
N ILE A 73 -3.47 -3.48 16.92
CA ILE A 73 -4.40 -2.54 17.58
C ILE A 73 -3.72 -1.83 18.75
N ALA A 74 -3.08 -2.58 19.63
CA ALA A 74 -2.39 -2.06 20.82
C ALA A 74 -1.00 -2.66 20.94
N LYS A 75 -0.10 -1.95 21.64
CA LYS A 75 1.25 -2.47 21.94
C LYS A 75 1.25 -3.50 23.09
N SER A 76 0.18 -3.52 23.89
CA SER A 76 0.06 -4.30 25.12
C SER A 76 -0.68 -5.62 24.96
N ASN A 77 -1.23 -5.92 23.78
CA ASN A 77 -1.83 -7.21 23.47
C ASN A 77 -1.49 -7.62 22.02
N ASN A 78 -1.65 -8.91 21.72
CA ASN A 78 -1.37 -9.45 20.39
C ASN A 78 -2.53 -9.24 19.40
N LEU A 79 -3.54 -8.41 19.73
CA LEU A 79 -4.69 -8.24 18.84
C LEU A 79 -4.31 -7.47 17.58
N GLN A 80 -4.72 -8.01 16.45
CA GLN A 80 -4.50 -7.48 15.11
C GLN A 80 -5.83 -7.36 14.39
N PHE A 81 -5.99 -6.27 13.65
CA PHE A 81 -7.06 -6.09 12.69
C PHE A 81 -6.57 -6.43 11.29
N TRP A 82 -7.42 -7.08 10.51
CA TRP A 82 -7.21 -7.31 9.09
C TRP A 82 -8.45 -6.80 8.35
N PRO A 83 -8.50 -5.50 8.02
CA PRO A 83 -9.58 -4.94 7.24
C PRO A 83 -9.41 -5.20 5.74
N ILE A 84 -10.54 -5.29 5.05
CA ILE A 84 -10.64 -5.09 3.61
C ILE A 84 -11.22 -3.69 3.41
N LEU A 85 -10.45 -2.81 2.80
CA LEU A 85 -10.81 -1.42 2.52
C LEU A 85 -10.96 -1.21 1.03
N PHE A 86 -11.74 -0.21 0.61
CA PHE A 86 -11.77 0.21 -0.79
C PHE A 86 -11.82 1.72 -0.97
N ASN A 87 -11.37 2.16 -2.15
CA ASN A 87 -11.63 3.49 -2.68
C ASN A 87 -12.20 3.40 -4.10
N ILE A 88 -12.72 4.52 -4.59
CA ILE A 88 -13.18 4.65 -5.97
C ILE A 88 -12.10 5.38 -6.77
N HIS A 89 -11.56 4.73 -7.79
CA HIS A 89 -10.53 5.29 -8.63
C HIS A 89 -11.05 6.52 -9.39
N GLY A 90 -10.28 7.62 -9.33
CA GLY A 90 -10.64 8.89 -9.96
C GLY A 90 -11.54 9.79 -9.10
N MET A 91 -11.90 9.40 -7.87
CA MET A 91 -12.74 10.17 -6.95
C MET A 91 -12.07 10.33 -5.58
N SER A 92 -11.01 11.15 -5.52
CA SER A 92 -10.21 11.36 -4.30
C SER A 92 -10.95 12.05 -3.15
N GLU A 93 -12.05 12.73 -3.45
CA GLU A 93 -12.95 13.37 -2.49
C GLU A 93 -13.77 12.35 -1.68
N ILE A 94 -13.92 11.13 -2.20
CA ILE A 94 -14.60 10.05 -1.49
C ILE A 94 -13.60 9.39 -0.54
N PRO A 95 -13.89 9.34 0.78
CA PRO A 95 -13.00 8.69 1.73
C PRO A 95 -12.91 7.18 1.48
N VAL A 96 -11.77 6.60 1.84
CA VAL A 96 -11.61 5.15 1.92
C VAL A 96 -12.64 4.58 2.89
N MET A 97 -13.27 3.46 2.52
CA MET A 97 -14.29 2.81 3.33
C MET A 97 -13.96 1.35 3.64
N PRO A 98 -14.30 0.85 4.85
CA PRO A 98 -14.15 -0.55 5.19
C PRO A 98 -15.30 -1.40 4.63
N ILE A 99 -14.94 -2.43 3.86
CA ILE A 99 -15.83 -3.52 3.43
C ILE A 99 -15.99 -4.52 4.59
N SER A 100 -14.89 -4.87 5.25
CA SER A 100 -14.88 -5.83 6.33
C SER A 100 -13.74 -5.59 7.30
N ILE A 101 -13.86 -6.12 8.51
CA ILE A 101 -12.81 -6.09 9.53
C ILE A 101 -12.77 -7.44 10.23
N TYR A 102 -11.64 -8.13 10.11
CA TYR A 102 -11.30 -9.26 10.97
C TYR A 102 -10.52 -8.78 12.20
N CYS A 103 -10.76 -9.40 13.35
CA CYS A 103 -10.06 -9.17 14.61
C CYS A 103 -9.63 -10.51 15.23
N GLY A 104 -8.34 -10.68 15.48
CA GLY A 104 -7.82 -11.88 16.16
C GLY A 104 -6.44 -11.65 16.76
N ALA A 105 -5.91 -12.63 17.50
CA ALA A 105 -4.55 -12.58 18.04
C ALA A 105 -3.46 -12.78 16.97
N THR A 106 -3.86 -13.30 15.82
CA THR A 106 -3.04 -13.49 14.62
C THR A 106 -3.84 -13.04 13.40
N LYS A 107 -3.19 -12.97 12.24
CA LYS A 107 -3.88 -12.92 10.95
C LYS A 107 -4.94 -14.03 10.81
N PRO A 108 -5.95 -13.88 9.93
CA PRO A 108 -6.97 -14.90 9.71
C PRO A 108 -6.34 -16.26 9.44
N ALA A 109 -6.79 -17.29 10.15
CA ALA A 109 -6.23 -18.63 9.99
C ALA A 109 -6.74 -19.31 8.71
N SER A 110 -7.97 -18.98 8.29
CA SER A 110 -8.55 -19.41 7.03
C SER A 110 -8.67 -18.22 6.07
N ILE A 111 -7.88 -18.26 5.00
CA ILE A 111 -7.97 -17.33 3.87
C ILE A 111 -9.34 -17.45 3.18
N GLU A 112 -9.87 -18.67 3.08
CA GLU A 112 -11.19 -18.96 2.53
C GLU A 112 -12.29 -18.23 3.29
N GLN A 113 -12.41 -18.43 4.61
CA GLN A 113 -13.45 -17.75 5.41
C GLN A 113 -13.30 -16.23 5.44
N PHE A 114 -12.06 -15.73 5.31
CA PHE A 114 -11.80 -14.30 5.31
C PHE A 114 -12.21 -13.63 3.99
N LEU A 115 -11.86 -14.22 2.84
CA LEU A 115 -12.08 -13.60 1.53
C LEU A 115 -13.38 -14.02 0.85
N ARG A 116 -13.99 -15.17 1.21
CA ARG A 116 -15.18 -15.69 0.51
C ARG A 116 -16.34 -14.68 0.44
N PRO A 117 -16.75 -14.00 1.53
CA PRO A 117 -17.83 -13.02 1.45
C PRO A 117 -17.51 -11.84 0.50
N PHE A 118 -16.23 -11.45 0.42
CA PHE A 118 -15.76 -10.42 -0.49
C PHE A 118 -15.82 -10.89 -1.96
N VAL A 119 -15.36 -12.10 -2.24
CA VAL A 119 -15.37 -12.67 -3.60
C VAL A 119 -16.81 -12.81 -4.10
N ASP A 120 -17.69 -13.39 -3.29
CA ASP A 120 -19.08 -13.63 -3.67
C ASP A 120 -19.82 -12.31 -3.95
N GLU A 121 -19.62 -11.29 -3.11
CA GLU A 121 -20.23 -9.98 -3.31
C GLU A 121 -19.66 -9.27 -4.54
N VAL A 122 -18.34 -9.29 -4.76
CA VAL A 122 -17.74 -8.65 -5.94
C VAL A 122 -18.24 -9.28 -7.23
N ASN A 123 -18.33 -10.61 -7.31
CA ASN A 123 -18.89 -11.30 -8.47
C ASN A 123 -20.36 -10.93 -8.68
N PHE A 124 -21.15 -10.94 -7.60
CA PHE A 124 -22.55 -10.53 -7.66
C PHE A 124 -22.70 -9.10 -8.18
N LEU A 125 -21.92 -8.14 -7.66
CA LEU A 125 -22.03 -6.73 -8.03
C LEU A 125 -21.42 -6.42 -9.41
N THR A 126 -20.40 -7.16 -9.84
CA THR A 126 -19.84 -7.05 -11.20
C THR A 126 -20.90 -7.44 -12.23
N LYS A 127 -21.66 -8.51 -11.97
CA LYS A 127 -22.75 -8.97 -12.84
C LYS A 127 -24.03 -8.12 -12.74
N ASN A 128 -24.41 -7.73 -11.52
CA ASN A 128 -25.72 -7.13 -11.24
C ASN A 128 -25.66 -5.62 -11.03
N GLY A 129 -24.47 -5.00 -11.04
CA GLY A 129 -24.26 -3.61 -10.68
C GLY A 129 -24.50 -3.33 -9.20
N VAL A 130 -24.07 -2.15 -8.75
CA VAL A 130 -24.38 -1.59 -7.44
C VAL A 130 -25.58 -0.65 -7.54
N VAL A 131 -26.48 -0.67 -6.55
CA VAL A 131 -27.68 0.18 -6.55
C VAL A 131 -27.53 1.34 -5.56
N VAL A 132 -27.73 2.58 -6.02
CA VAL A 132 -27.74 3.80 -5.19
C VAL A 132 -28.96 4.63 -5.56
N LYS A 133 -29.83 4.96 -4.59
CA LYS A 133 -31.08 5.73 -4.82
C LYS A 133 -31.90 5.23 -6.03
N ASN A 134 -32.08 3.91 -6.13
CA ASN A 134 -32.77 3.22 -7.23
C ASN A 134 -32.11 3.35 -8.62
N LYS A 135 -30.89 3.89 -8.70
CA LYS A 135 -30.06 3.86 -9.92
C LYS A 135 -29.04 2.75 -9.81
N LYS A 136 -28.84 2.02 -10.90
CA LYS A 136 -27.87 0.93 -10.99
C LYS A 136 -26.63 1.43 -11.71
N PHE A 137 -25.46 1.13 -11.14
CA PHE A 137 -24.15 1.48 -11.70
C PHE A 137 -23.30 0.22 -11.86
N ASN A 138 -22.60 0.11 -12.97
CA ASN A 138 -21.66 -0.98 -13.18
C ASN A 138 -20.41 -0.73 -12.34
N ILE A 139 -19.89 -1.79 -11.72
CA ILE A 139 -18.65 -1.72 -10.96
C ILE A 139 -17.65 -2.76 -11.48
N LYS A 140 -16.36 -2.49 -11.30
CA LYS A 140 -15.30 -3.45 -11.56
C LYS A 140 -14.18 -3.32 -10.54
N LEU A 141 -13.69 -4.45 -10.06
CA LEU A 141 -12.46 -4.47 -9.27
C LEU A 141 -11.29 -4.12 -10.19
N ARG A 142 -10.64 -2.99 -9.92
CA ARG A 142 -9.50 -2.51 -10.69
C ARG A 142 -8.21 -3.13 -10.18
N ALA A 143 -7.89 -2.97 -8.90
CA ALA A 143 -6.63 -3.41 -8.33
C ALA A 143 -6.75 -3.78 -6.85
N ILE A 144 -5.89 -4.70 -6.40
CA ILE A 144 -5.65 -5.00 -4.99
C ILE A 144 -4.26 -4.48 -4.62
N ILE A 145 -4.21 -3.55 -3.66
CA ILE A 145 -3.02 -2.82 -3.21
C ILE A 145 -2.75 -3.19 -1.75
N ALA A 146 -1.63 -3.84 -1.50
CA ALA A 146 -1.28 -4.34 -0.17
C ALA A 146 0.23 -4.42 -0.01
N ASP A 147 0.70 -4.46 1.24
CA ASP A 147 2.13 -4.62 1.53
C ASP A 147 2.64 -6.03 1.11
N SER A 148 3.96 -6.25 1.11
CA SER A 148 4.52 -7.53 0.66
C SER A 148 4.03 -8.75 1.46
N PRO A 149 3.99 -8.71 2.81
CA PRO A 149 3.37 -9.77 3.62
C PRO A 149 1.91 -10.08 3.27
N ALA A 150 1.06 -9.06 3.18
CA ALA A 150 -0.37 -9.24 2.94
C ALA A 150 -0.63 -9.77 1.52
N ARG A 151 0.11 -9.31 0.50
CA ARG A 151 0.02 -9.87 -0.86
C ARG A 151 0.36 -11.35 -0.91
N ALA A 152 1.41 -11.78 -0.22
CA ALA A 152 1.76 -13.20 -0.16
C ALA A 152 0.66 -14.03 0.54
N PHE A 153 0.08 -13.48 1.62
CA PHE A 153 -1.01 -14.11 2.34
C PHE A 153 -2.28 -14.26 1.49
N ILE A 154 -2.80 -13.18 0.90
CA ILE A 154 -4.04 -13.23 0.13
C ILE A 154 -3.91 -14.01 -1.18
N LYS A 155 -2.70 -14.10 -1.76
CA LYS A 155 -2.44 -14.95 -2.93
C LYS A 155 -2.22 -16.41 -2.58
N GLY A 156 -1.96 -16.74 -1.31
CA GLY A 156 -1.60 -18.11 -0.91
C GLY A 156 -0.24 -18.56 -1.46
N VAL A 157 0.75 -17.67 -1.51
CA VAL A 157 2.05 -17.92 -2.14
C VAL A 157 3.23 -17.82 -1.18
N ALA A 158 4.40 -18.24 -1.67
CA ALA A 158 5.66 -18.10 -0.96
C ALA A 158 5.91 -16.64 -0.55
N TYR A 159 6.48 -16.45 0.63
CA TYR A 159 6.72 -15.13 1.17
C TYR A 159 7.70 -14.34 0.29
N PHE A 160 7.57 -13.02 0.24
CA PHE A 160 8.34 -12.16 -0.67
C PHE A 160 9.86 -12.27 -0.52
N ASN A 161 10.34 -12.72 0.63
CA ASN A 161 11.77 -12.93 0.91
C ASN A 161 12.26 -14.35 0.61
N SER A 162 11.40 -15.26 0.19
CA SER A 162 11.77 -16.63 -0.20
C SER A 162 12.50 -16.65 -1.56
N LEU A 163 13.00 -17.82 -1.98
CA LEU A 163 13.66 -17.95 -3.29
C LEU A 163 12.65 -17.84 -4.45
N ASP A 164 11.42 -18.31 -4.26
CA ASP A 164 10.34 -18.24 -5.27
C ASP A 164 9.33 -17.11 -4.95
N GLY A 165 9.78 -16.03 -4.32
CA GLY A 165 8.93 -15.01 -3.69
C GLY A 165 8.53 -13.82 -4.56
N CYS A 166 9.10 -13.65 -5.77
CA CYS A 166 8.58 -12.65 -6.71
C CYS A 166 7.12 -13.00 -7.03
N LEU A 167 6.22 -12.02 -7.19
CA LEU A 167 4.81 -12.27 -7.52
C LEU A 167 4.48 -12.18 -9.01
N LYS A 168 5.41 -11.64 -9.81
CA LYS A 168 5.19 -11.28 -11.23
C LYS A 168 5.96 -12.14 -12.21
N CYS A 169 7.16 -12.58 -11.87
CA CYS A 169 7.98 -13.41 -12.75
C CYS A 169 8.55 -14.65 -12.06
N THR A 170 8.97 -15.63 -12.83
CA THR A 170 9.51 -16.92 -12.36
C THR A 170 10.98 -16.86 -11.92
N SER A 171 11.55 -15.66 -11.74
CA SER A 171 12.92 -15.49 -11.25
C SER A 171 13.10 -16.14 -9.89
N LYS A 172 14.10 -17.04 -9.78
CA LYS A 172 14.49 -17.69 -8.54
C LYS A 172 15.62 -16.92 -7.86
N GLY A 173 15.41 -16.57 -6.61
CA GLY A 173 16.44 -16.04 -5.74
C GLY A 173 17.52 -17.07 -5.42
N LYS A 174 18.64 -16.58 -4.90
CA LYS A 174 19.77 -17.37 -4.40
C LYS A 174 20.13 -16.93 -3.00
N HIS A 175 20.64 -17.84 -2.19
CA HIS A 175 21.19 -17.49 -0.89
C HIS A 175 22.64 -17.01 -1.05
N ILE A 176 22.91 -15.73 -0.73
CA ILE A 176 24.23 -15.09 -0.85
C ILE A 176 24.50 -14.34 0.45
N ASN A 177 25.61 -14.65 1.12
CA ASN A 177 26.07 -13.96 2.34
C ASN A 177 24.97 -13.83 3.43
N GLY A 178 24.22 -14.90 3.69
CA GLY A 178 23.16 -14.91 4.70
C GLY A 178 21.85 -14.23 4.27
N ARG A 179 21.69 -13.90 2.99
CA ARG A 179 20.52 -13.19 2.44
C ARG A 179 19.97 -13.88 1.21
N ASN A 180 18.66 -13.79 1.03
CA ASN A 180 18.04 -14.17 -0.23
C ASN A 180 18.10 -12.99 -1.19
N ALA A 181 18.81 -13.19 -2.30
CA ALA A 181 19.07 -12.21 -3.34
C ALA A 181 18.45 -12.66 -4.66
N TYR A 182 17.81 -11.74 -5.36
CA TYR A 182 17.17 -11.97 -6.64
C TYR A 182 18.11 -11.63 -7.79
N SER A 183 17.78 -12.11 -9.00
CA SER A 183 18.47 -11.65 -10.20
C SER A 183 18.20 -10.17 -10.44
N ASP A 184 19.20 -9.51 -11.01
CA ASP A 184 19.13 -8.17 -11.59
C ASP A 184 18.32 -8.10 -12.90
N THR A 185 17.83 -9.25 -13.38
CA THR A 185 16.93 -9.37 -14.53
C THR A 185 15.64 -10.09 -14.15
N ALA A 186 14.56 -9.75 -14.84
CA ALA A 186 13.27 -10.42 -14.66
C ALA A 186 13.31 -11.78 -15.36
N GLY A 187 12.75 -12.81 -14.73
CA GLY A 187 12.46 -14.07 -15.40
C GLY A 187 11.23 -13.95 -16.30
N PRO A 188 10.82 -15.05 -16.95
CA PRO A 188 9.53 -15.12 -17.63
C PRO A 188 8.37 -14.67 -16.73
N ASP A 189 7.43 -13.92 -17.30
CA ASP A 189 6.23 -13.48 -16.59
C ASP A 189 5.40 -14.68 -16.15
N ARG A 190 4.83 -14.60 -14.95
CA ARG A 190 3.72 -15.46 -14.56
C ARG A 190 2.46 -14.99 -15.27
N THR A 191 1.57 -15.94 -15.54
CA THR A 191 0.25 -15.73 -16.12
C THR A 191 -0.84 -16.21 -15.17
N HIS A 192 -2.04 -15.63 -15.30
CA HIS A 192 -3.23 -16.09 -14.58
C HIS A 192 -3.49 -17.59 -14.77
N GLU A 193 -3.51 -18.05 -16.02
CA GLU A 193 -3.73 -19.46 -16.36
C GLU A 193 -2.65 -20.37 -15.78
N GLY A 194 -1.37 -19.98 -15.87
CA GLY A 194 -0.30 -20.74 -15.24
C GLY A 194 -0.44 -20.80 -13.72
N PHE A 195 -0.95 -19.73 -13.10
CA PHE A 195 -1.19 -19.70 -11.65
C PHE A 195 -2.35 -20.61 -11.27
N LYS A 196 -3.47 -20.53 -11.99
CA LYS A 196 -4.66 -21.36 -11.81
C LYS A 196 -4.34 -22.86 -11.96
N ASN A 197 -3.48 -23.19 -12.91
CA ASN A 197 -3.01 -24.56 -13.14
C ASN A 197 -1.83 -24.98 -12.24
N ARG A 198 -1.48 -24.17 -11.22
CA ARG A 198 -0.39 -24.43 -10.27
C ARG A 198 0.98 -24.70 -10.91
N ALA A 199 1.29 -24.03 -12.03
CA ALA A 199 2.50 -24.23 -12.81
C ALA A 199 3.81 -23.77 -12.12
N TYR A 200 3.74 -23.08 -10.97
CA TYR A 200 4.90 -22.43 -10.35
C TYR A 200 5.43 -23.11 -9.08
N GLY A 201 5.18 -24.41 -8.88
CA GLY A 201 5.81 -25.23 -7.84
C GLY A 201 5.82 -24.59 -6.44
N ASP A 202 7.01 -24.41 -5.87
CA ASP A 202 7.24 -23.84 -4.53
C ASP A 202 6.69 -22.43 -4.32
N HIS A 203 6.37 -21.71 -5.40
CA HIS A 203 5.65 -20.45 -5.30
C HIS A 203 4.26 -20.63 -4.68
N HIS A 204 3.56 -21.74 -4.94
CA HIS A 204 2.21 -21.99 -4.44
C HIS A 204 2.26 -22.62 -3.04
N LYS A 205 1.47 -22.08 -2.10
CA LYS A 205 1.37 -22.60 -0.73
C LYS A 205 -0.06 -22.99 -0.38
N LEU A 206 -1.04 -22.17 -0.78
CA LEU A 206 -2.46 -22.37 -0.54
C LEU A 206 -3.23 -21.91 -1.78
N ASP A 207 -4.41 -22.46 -1.99
CA ASP A 207 -5.33 -21.94 -3.02
C ASP A 207 -6.03 -20.69 -2.47
N SER A 208 -6.11 -19.65 -3.31
CA SER A 208 -6.72 -18.38 -2.95
C SER A 208 -8.13 -18.28 -3.52
N PRO A 209 -9.13 -17.87 -2.70
CA PRO A 209 -10.49 -17.55 -3.17
C PRO A 209 -10.52 -16.48 -4.25
N LEU A 210 -9.47 -15.65 -4.34
CA LEU A 210 -9.36 -14.62 -5.37
C LEU A 210 -9.27 -15.19 -6.79
N LEU A 211 -9.00 -16.50 -6.96
CA LEU A 211 -9.08 -17.17 -8.26
C LEU A 211 -10.52 -17.35 -8.76
N ASP A 212 -11.51 -17.24 -7.87
CA ASP A 212 -12.92 -17.34 -8.22
C ASP A 212 -13.53 -15.98 -8.57
N LEU A 213 -12.76 -14.89 -8.51
CA LEU A 213 -13.24 -13.56 -8.92
C LEU A 213 -13.43 -13.49 -10.43
N ASP A 214 -14.61 -13.04 -10.84
CA ASP A 214 -14.93 -12.75 -12.23
C ASP A 214 -14.13 -11.52 -12.72
N GLU A 215 -13.67 -11.57 -13.97
CA GLU A 215 -12.89 -10.50 -14.61
C GLU A 215 -11.63 -10.06 -13.81
N PHE A 216 -11.02 -10.98 -13.07
CA PHE A 216 -9.86 -10.71 -12.23
C PHE A 216 -8.61 -11.54 -12.60
N ASP A 217 -7.52 -10.86 -12.96
CA ASP A 217 -6.22 -11.47 -13.16
C ASP A 217 -5.36 -11.33 -11.89
N ILE A 218 -5.23 -12.43 -11.12
CA ILE A 218 -4.44 -12.50 -9.89
C ILE A 218 -2.95 -12.16 -10.06
N ILE A 219 -2.39 -12.26 -11.27
CA ILE A 219 -1.01 -11.81 -11.54
C ILE A 219 -1.00 -10.33 -11.83
N ILE A 220 -1.89 -9.81 -12.68
CA ILE A 220 -1.86 -8.41 -13.11
C ILE A 220 -2.41 -7.47 -12.03
N GLN A 221 -3.57 -7.77 -11.45
CA GLN A 221 -4.34 -6.88 -10.58
C GLN A 221 -3.94 -6.90 -9.11
N ILE A 222 -3.01 -7.77 -8.70
CA ILE A 222 -2.37 -7.67 -7.38
C ILE A 222 -1.05 -6.90 -7.53
N ILE A 223 -1.05 -5.67 -7.03
CA ILE A 223 -0.02 -4.67 -7.32
C ILE A 223 1.30 -4.96 -6.63
N VAL A 224 2.43 -4.68 -7.30
CA VAL A 224 3.75 -4.64 -6.67
C VAL A 224 4.39 -3.27 -6.62
N ALA A 225 4.02 -2.37 -7.51
CA ALA A 225 4.51 -1.02 -7.67
C ALA A 225 3.84 0.00 -6.73
N ASP A 226 3.47 -0.42 -5.52
CA ASP A 226 2.91 0.49 -4.54
C ASP A 226 3.94 1.58 -4.16
N SER A 227 3.54 2.84 -4.38
CA SER A 227 4.34 4.03 -4.07
C SER A 227 4.84 4.02 -2.61
N LEU A 228 3.99 3.69 -1.63
CA LEU A 228 4.40 3.74 -0.23
C LEU A 228 5.41 2.62 0.10
N HIS A 229 5.04 1.36 -0.13
CA HIS A 229 5.83 0.23 0.36
C HIS A 229 7.02 -0.13 -0.53
N LEU A 230 6.91 0.01 -1.85
CA LEU A 230 8.00 -0.29 -2.77
C LEU A 230 8.94 0.91 -2.94
N ILE A 231 8.40 2.07 -3.32
CA ILE A 231 9.21 3.22 -3.73
C ILE A 231 9.77 3.93 -2.50
N ASP A 232 8.90 4.44 -1.64
CA ASP A 232 9.29 5.34 -0.55
C ASP A 232 9.95 4.60 0.61
N LEU A 233 9.26 3.59 1.17
CA LEU A 233 9.77 2.79 2.27
C LEU A 233 10.71 1.67 1.81
N GLY A 234 10.55 1.19 0.58
CA GLY A 234 11.29 0.05 0.06
C GLY A 234 12.65 0.40 -0.53
N ILE A 235 12.72 1.40 -1.42
CA ILE A 235 13.94 1.79 -2.14
C ILE A 235 14.53 3.08 -1.59
N THR A 236 13.76 4.17 -1.54
CA THR A 236 14.27 5.48 -1.10
C THR A 236 14.81 5.42 0.32
N LYS A 237 14.00 4.92 1.27
CA LYS A 237 14.45 4.69 2.65
C LYS A 237 15.66 3.75 2.73
N ARG A 238 15.67 2.66 1.96
CA ARG A 238 16.77 1.68 1.96
C ARG A 238 18.08 2.31 1.54
N MET A 239 18.10 3.08 0.45
CA MET A 239 19.29 3.75 -0.07
C MET A 239 19.87 4.71 0.98
N LEU A 240 19.01 5.56 1.55
CA LEU A 240 19.44 6.53 2.55
C LEU A 240 19.90 5.89 3.87
N MET A 241 19.17 4.87 4.35
CA MET A 241 19.59 4.10 5.53
C MET A 241 20.94 3.43 5.30
N ALA A 242 21.15 2.86 4.10
CA ALA A 242 22.37 2.17 3.78
C ALA A 242 23.58 3.10 3.67
N TRP A 243 23.41 4.27 3.05
CA TRP A 243 24.44 5.31 3.03
C TRP A 243 24.72 5.85 4.43
N LYS A 244 23.70 6.10 5.26
CA LYS A 244 23.93 6.63 6.62
C LYS A 244 24.61 5.62 7.54
N PHE A 245 24.17 4.37 7.52
CA PHE A 245 24.62 3.35 8.47
C PHE A 245 25.71 2.43 7.91
N GLY A 246 26.08 2.57 6.64
CA GLY A 246 27.10 1.73 5.99
C GLY A 246 26.61 0.32 5.69
N MET A 247 25.32 0.15 5.39
CA MET A 247 24.74 -1.20 5.17
C MET A 247 25.28 -1.86 3.89
N PHE A 248 25.76 -1.08 2.91
CA PHE A 248 26.48 -1.56 1.71
C PHE A 248 28.00 -1.66 1.90
N GLY A 249 28.46 -1.62 3.15
CA GLY A 249 29.87 -1.56 3.51
C GLY A 249 30.33 -0.16 3.94
N VAL A 250 31.36 -0.13 4.79
CA VAL A 250 31.86 1.09 5.45
C VAL A 250 32.35 2.15 4.46
N ARG A 251 32.92 1.74 3.32
CA ARG A 251 33.42 2.66 2.28
C ARG A 251 32.32 3.46 1.58
N LYS A 252 31.07 2.99 1.63
CA LYS A 252 29.90 3.66 1.01
C LYS A 252 29.07 4.43 2.05
N LYS A 253 29.59 4.54 3.28
CA LYS A 253 28.93 5.22 4.38
C LYS A 253 29.21 6.73 4.30
N LEU A 254 28.18 7.53 4.55
CA LEU A 254 28.34 8.98 4.70
C LEU A 254 29.12 9.31 5.96
N THR A 255 30.08 10.22 5.82
CA THR A 255 30.78 10.84 6.94
C THR A 255 29.85 11.77 7.73
N PRO A 256 30.16 12.06 9.01
CA PRO A 256 29.43 13.07 9.78
C PRO A 256 29.34 14.43 9.07
N THR A 257 30.42 14.85 8.40
CA THR A 257 30.46 16.10 7.64
C THR A 257 29.45 16.09 6.48
N GLN A 258 29.39 15.01 5.69
CA GLN A 258 28.40 14.86 4.63
C GLN A 258 26.97 14.84 5.18
N ILE A 259 26.73 14.15 6.31
CA ILE A 259 25.41 14.11 6.96
C ILE A 259 24.97 15.50 7.40
N ASN A 260 25.88 16.29 7.99
CA ASN A 260 25.59 17.66 8.42
C ASN A 260 25.32 18.57 7.21
N PHE A 261 26.09 18.44 6.14
CA PHE A 261 25.90 19.19 4.91
C PHE A 261 24.55 18.89 4.24
N ILE A 262 24.21 17.60 4.09
CA ILE A 262 22.90 17.17 3.57
C ILE A 262 21.77 17.72 4.45
N THR A 263 21.92 17.61 5.77
CA THR A 263 20.93 18.11 6.74
C THR A 263 20.70 19.61 6.60
N ALA A 264 21.78 20.40 6.53
CA ALA A 264 21.68 21.84 6.35
C ALA A 264 20.96 22.22 5.06
N LYS A 265 21.26 21.53 3.94
CA LYS A 265 20.53 21.73 2.68
C LYS A 265 19.06 21.34 2.80
N LEU A 266 18.75 20.15 3.32
CA LEU A 266 17.38 19.65 3.48
C LEU A 266 16.48 20.63 4.26
N LEU A 267 16.97 21.16 5.38
CA LEU A 267 16.21 22.08 6.23
C LEU A 267 15.90 23.43 5.56
N ASN A 268 16.68 23.81 4.55
CA ASN A 268 16.50 25.04 3.78
C ASN A 268 15.60 24.88 2.55
N ILE A 269 15.22 23.65 2.18
CA ILE A 269 14.33 23.43 1.03
C ILE A 269 12.91 23.89 1.38
N LYS A 270 12.38 24.77 0.54
CA LYS A 270 10.97 25.17 0.56
C LYS A 270 10.17 24.18 -0.27
N LEU A 271 9.21 23.51 0.36
CA LEU A 271 8.30 22.57 -0.30
C LEU A 271 7.03 23.31 -0.76
N PRO A 272 6.32 22.79 -1.78
CA PRO A 272 4.99 23.27 -2.15
C PRO A 272 4.01 23.30 -0.96
N ALA A 273 3.01 24.18 -1.02
CA ALA A 273 2.09 24.43 0.10
C ALA A 273 1.24 23.21 0.47
N GLU A 274 1.02 22.32 -0.50
CA GLU A 274 0.30 21.05 -0.36
C GLU A 274 1.09 20.04 0.50
N ILE A 275 2.41 20.21 0.62
CA ILE A 275 3.26 19.33 1.44
C ILE A 275 3.41 19.92 2.83
N HIS A 276 2.53 19.51 3.74
CA HIS A 276 2.48 20.05 5.10
C HIS A 276 3.69 19.71 5.98
N ARG A 277 4.48 18.68 5.63
CA ARG A 277 5.62 18.25 6.44
C ARG A 277 6.93 18.75 5.87
N LYS A 278 7.62 19.57 6.67
CA LYS A 278 9.00 19.96 6.39
C LYS A 278 9.93 18.76 6.50
N PHE A 279 11.07 18.83 5.83
CA PHE A 279 12.13 17.85 6.02
C PHE A 279 12.60 17.86 7.47
N ARG A 280 12.75 16.66 8.02
CA ARG A 280 13.53 16.45 9.22
C ARG A 280 15.00 16.28 8.88
N PRO A 281 15.88 16.44 9.86
CA PRO A 281 17.28 16.15 9.67
C PRO A 281 17.56 14.70 9.30
N LEU A 282 18.67 14.46 8.58
CA LEU A 282 19.06 13.11 8.16
C LEU A 282 19.44 12.22 9.36
N PHE A 283 19.85 12.82 10.48
CA PHE A 283 20.09 12.10 11.73
C PHE A 283 18.82 11.41 12.29
N ASP A 284 17.62 11.88 11.94
CA ASP A 284 16.35 11.31 12.37
C ASP A 284 15.73 10.33 11.38
N ILE A 285 16.47 9.90 10.35
CA ILE A 285 15.91 9.10 9.24
C ILE A 285 15.15 7.83 9.67
N LYS A 286 15.50 7.23 10.81
CA LYS A 286 14.78 6.05 11.34
C LYS A 286 13.32 6.38 11.67
N HIS A 287 13.02 7.64 11.96
CA HIS A 287 11.70 8.13 12.35
C HIS A 287 10.94 8.80 11.19
N TRP A 288 11.56 8.98 10.02
CA TRP A 288 10.89 9.50 8.82
C TRP A 288 9.71 8.60 8.43
N LYS A 289 8.57 9.22 8.08
CA LYS A 289 7.41 8.52 7.54
C LYS A 289 7.53 8.39 6.03
N GLY A 290 6.69 7.53 5.41
CA GLY A 290 6.64 7.36 3.96
C GLY A 290 6.59 8.69 3.21
N SER A 291 5.68 9.58 3.62
CA SER A 291 5.52 10.90 2.99
C SER A 291 6.79 11.75 2.95
N GLU A 292 7.68 11.61 3.95
CA GLU A 292 8.96 12.34 3.97
C GLU A 292 9.99 11.72 3.01
N PHE A 293 9.96 10.40 2.85
CA PHE A 293 10.75 9.74 1.80
C PHE A 293 10.23 10.09 0.40
N ALA A 294 8.91 10.20 0.21
CA ALA A 294 8.32 10.69 -1.03
C ALA A 294 8.78 12.12 -1.32
N SER A 295 8.63 13.04 -0.35
CA SER A 295 9.11 14.42 -0.50
C SER A 295 10.61 14.47 -0.79
N PHE A 296 11.40 13.61 -0.13
CA PHE A 296 12.84 13.53 -0.37
C PHE A 296 13.10 13.12 -1.81
N LEU A 297 12.47 12.05 -2.29
CA LEU A 297 12.66 11.57 -3.66
C LEU A 297 12.35 12.69 -4.67
N PHE A 298 11.17 13.28 -4.61
CA PHE A 298 10.69 14.21 -5.64
C PHE A 298 11.24 15.64 -5.54
N TYR A 299 11.61 16.11 -4.34
CA TYR A 299 11.97 17.53 -4.13
C TYR A 299 13.36 17.74 -3.54
N GLY A 300 13.86 16.79 -2.75
CA GLY A 300 15.13 16.96 -2.04
C GLY A 300 16.32 16.32 -2.75
N SER A 301 16.13 15.11 -3.26
CA SER A 301 17.19 14.14 -3.53
C SER A 301 18.22 14.65 -4.53
N PHE A 302 17.77 15.15 -5.68
CA PHE A 302 18.65 15.60 -6.76
C PHE A 302 19.50 16.83 -6.39
N VAL A 303 19.07 17.63 -5.41
CA VAL A 303 19.81 18.81 -4.91
C VAL A 303 20.77 18.43 -3.80
N VAL A 304 20.31 17.64 -2.83
CA VAL A 304 21.07 17.38 -1.60
C VAL A 304 22.08 16.26 -1.76
N LEU A 305 21.83 15.30 -2.66
CA LEU A 305 22.78 14.23 -2.94
C LEU A 305 23.90 14.71 -3.88
N LYS A 306 23.62 15.71 -4.72
CA LYS A 306 24.62 16.33 -5.59
C LYS A 306 25.74 16.93 -4.72
N ASP A 307 26.96 16.50 -5.02
CA ASP A 307 28.21 16.81 -4.30
C ASP A 307 28.33 16.22 -2.88
N SER A 308 27.34 15.45 -2.42
CA SER A 308 27.36 14.82 -1.09
C SER A 308 27.72 13.34 -1.11
N ILE A 309 27.57 12.68 -2.26
CA ILE A 309 27.89 11.26 -2.47
C ILE A 309 28.77 11.09 -3.71
N PRO A 310 29.48 9.95 -3.86
CA PRO A 310 30.26 9.67 -5.06
C PRO A 310 29.42 9.77 -6.34
N GLU A 311 30.01 10.30 -7.42
CA GLU A 311 29.31 10.59 -8.67
C GLU A 311 28.59 9.37 -9.25
N GLU A 312 29.21 8.19 -9.23
CA GLU A 312 28.59 6.94 -9.68
C GLU A 312 27.30 6.60 -8.91
N GLN A 313 27.28 6.85 -7.59
CA GLN A 313 26.12 6.60 -6.75
C GLN A 313 25.03 7.65 -6.97
N TYR A 314 25.41 8.89 -7.24
CA TYR A 314 24.48 9.95 -7.63
C TYR A 314 23.81 9.62 -8.96
N ASN A 315 24.61 9.34 -10.00
CA ASN A 315 24.11 8.99 -11.32
C ASN A 315 23.22 7.74 -11.27
N HIS A 316 23.59 6.74 -10.48
CA HIS A 316 22.76 5.57 -10.22
C HIS A 316 21.42 5.94 -9.57
N PHE A 317 21.41 6.75 -8.51
CA PHE A 317 20.17 7.20 -7.89
C PHE A 317 19.30 8.04 -8.84
N MET A 318 19.92 8.83 -9.72
CA MET A 318 19.21 9.61 -10.73
C MET A 318 18.45 8.75 -11.74
N LEU A 319 18.94 7.54 -12.06
CA LEU A 319 18.15 6.58 -12.87
C LEU A 319 16.81 6.27 -12.20
N PHE A 320 16.83 6.00 -10.89
CA PHE A 320 15.63 5.73 -10.12
C PHE A 320 14.72 6.96 -10.03
N PHE A 321 15.28 8.12 -9.64
CA PHE A 321 14.53 9.39 -9.58
C PHE A 321 13.81 9.71 -10.90
N CYS A 322 14.54 9.68 -12.02
CA CYS A 322 13.98 9.99 -13.33
C CYS A 322 12.89 8.99 -13.71
N SER A 323 13.13 7.69 -13.49
CA SER A 323 12.15 6.65 -13.82
C SER A 323 10.83 6.84 -13.07
N ILE A 324 10.91 7.02 -11.75
CA ILE A 324 9.73 7.18 -10.90
C ILE A 324 9.00 8.48 -11.24
N THR A 325 9.72 9.56 -11.52
CA THR A 325 9.12 10.84 -11.94
C THR A 325 8.31 10.69 -13.24
N LEU A 326 8.88 10.03 -14.25
CA LEU A 326 8.20 9.80 -15.53
C LEU A 326 6.93 8.95 -15.34
N LEU A 327 6.99 7.91 -14.50
CA LEU A 327 5.87 6.99 -14.24
C LEU A 327 4.80 7.56 -13.29
N SER A 328 5.03 8.73 -12.71
CA SER A 328 4.11 9.36 -11.73
C SER A 328 3.02 10.24 -12.37
N THR A 329 3.04 10.41 -13.70
CA THR A 329 2.03 11.22 -14.41
C THR A 329 1.85 10.75 -15.84
N GLU A 330 0.64 10.92 -16.39
CA GLU A 330 0.37 10.67 -17.80
C GLU A 330 0.97 11.72 -18.73
N VAL A 331 1.37 12.89 -18.21
CA VAL A 331 2.06 13.93 -19.01
C VAL A 331 3.31 13.37 -19.68
N TYR A 332 3.98 12.40 -19.06
CA TYR A 332 5.18 11.76 -19.58
C TYR A 332 4.94 10.35 -20.13
N LYS A 333 3.71 10.01 -20.51
CA LYS A 333 3.35 8.65 -20.95
C LYS A 333 4.17 8.15 -22.13
N GLU A 334 4.47 9.03 -23.10
CA GLU A 334 5.36 8.72 -24.23
C GLU A 334 6.79 8.34 -23.80
N HIS A 335 7.21 8.77 -22.61
CA HIS A 335 8.51 8.47 -22.03
C HIS A 335 8.49 7.30 -21.02
N TRP A 336 7.35 6.65 -20.77
CA TRP A 336 7.32 5.47 -19.90
C TRP A 336 8.22 4.31 -20.38
N PRO A 337 8.36 4.04 -21.70
CA PRO A 337 9.34 3.06 -22.18
C PRO A 337 10.79 3.44 -21.84
N LEU A 338 11.12 4.74 -21.79
CA LEU A 338 12.42 5.20 -21.31
C LEU A 338 12.56 4.94 -19.80
N ALA A 339 11.53 5.23 -19.01
CA ALA A 339 11.52 4.92 -17.57
C ALA A 339 11.78 3.43 -17.29
N ASN A 340 11.20 2.53 -18.11
CA ASN A 340 11.49 1.10 -18.02
C ASN A 340 12.97 0.78 -18.23
N LYS A 341 13.59 1.33 -19.28
CA LYS A 341 15.02 1.15 -19.56
C LYS A 341 15.90 1.66 -18.41
N LEU A 342 15.53 2.80 -17.82
CA LEU A 342 16.23 3.40 -16.69
C LEU A 342 16.11 2.53 -15.41
N LEU A 343 14.94 1.93 -15.13
CA LEU A 343 14.77 0.99 -14.01
C LEU A 343 15.55 -0.30 -14.22
N GLN A 344 15.56 -0.85 -15.42
CA GLN A 344 16.36 -2.03 -15.75
C GLN A 344 17.85 -1.74 -15.55
N LEU A 345 18.33 -0.58 -16.00
CA LEU A 345 19.71 -0.15 -15.78
C LEU A 345 20.01 0.08 -14.29
N PHE A 346 19.09 0.70 -13.55
CA PHE A 346 19.21 0.88 -12.10
C PHE A 346 19.41 -0.46 -11.39
N VAL A 347 18.56 -1.45 -11.67
CA VAL A 347 18.64 -2.77 -11.04
C VAL A 347 19.92 -3.51 -11.43
N LYS A 348 20.31 -3.46 -12.71
CA LYS A 348 21.57 -4.04 -13.21
C LYS A 348 22.79 -3.46 -12.49
N LEU A 349 22.90 -2.14 -12.43
CA LEU A 349 24.01 -1.46 -11.78
C LEU A 349 24.00 -1.59 -10.25
N TYR A 350 22.84 -1.90 -9.65
CA TYR A 350 22.72 -2.13 -8.21
C TYR A 350 23.65 -3.25 -7.74
N SER A 351 23.72 -4.34 -8.51
CA SER A 351 24.59 -5.50 -8.25
C SER A 351 26.06 -5.07 -8.19
N THR A 352 26.51 -4.35 -9.21
CA THR A 352 27.91 -3.93 -9.36
C THR A 352 28.31 -2.91 -8.30
N LEU A 353 27.43 -1.93 -8.01
CA LEU A 353 27.75 -0.84 -7.08
C LEU A 353 27.66 -1.28 -5.62
N TYR A 354 26.69 -2.11 -5.26
CA TYR A 354 26.40 -2.42 -3.85
C TYR A 354 26.70 -3.87 -3.47
N GLY A 355 26.60 -4.79 -4.41
CA GLY A 355 26.81 -6.23 -4.24
C GLY A 355 25.55 -7.03 -4.62
N PRO A 356 25.70 -8.20 -5.26
CA PRO A 356 24.57 -9.02 -5.69
C PRO A 356 23.67 -9.46 -4.53
N GLU A 357 24.23 -9.66 -3.33
CA GLU A 357 23.49 -10.01 -2.12
C GLU A 357 22.49 -8.94 -1.66
N TYR A 358 22.61 -7.72 -2.20
CA TYR A 358 21.73 -6.60 -1.88
C TYR A 358 20.57 -6.42 -2.85
N ILE A 359 20.43 -7.26 -3.87
CA ILE A 359 19.24 -7.28 -4.73
C ILE A 359 18.11 -7.99 -3.99
N SER A 360 17.46 -7.26 -3.09
CA SER A 360 16.27 -7.77 -2.40
C SER A 360 15.05 -7.85 -3.32
N SER A 361 13.99 -8.52 -2.88
CA SER A 361 12.68 -8.53 -3.55
C SER A 361 12.20 -7.12 -3.94
N ASN A 362 12.38 -6.10 -3.09
CA ASN A 362 12.01 -4.72 -3.44
C ASN A 362 12.81 -4.16 -4.61
N VAL A 363 14.12 -4.44 -4.68
CA VAL A 363 14.97 -3.98 -5.79
C VAL A 363 14.57 -4.69 -7.07
N HIS A 364 14.35 -6.00 -7.00
CA HIS A 364 13.88 -6.80 -8.13
C HIS A 364 12.49 -6.37 -8.62
N ASN A 365 11.58 -6.02 -7.72
CA ASN A 365 10.22 -5.60 -8.08
C ASN A 365 10.16 -4.27 -8.85
N LEU A 366 11.24 -3.48 -8.87
CA LEU A 366 11.35 -2.31 -9.75
C LEU A 366 11.24 -2.69 -11.24
N LEU A 367 11.63 -3.91 -11.61
CA LEU A 367 11.54 -4.41 -12.99
C LEU A 367 10.09 -4.60 -13.46
N HIS A 368 9.12 -4.60 -12.55
CA HIS A 368 7.70 -4.87 -12.85
C HIS A 368 6.84 -3.60 -12.87
N ILE A 369 7.39 -2.44 -12.47
CA ILE A 369 6.64 -1.19 -12.34
C ILE A 369 6.07 -0.73 -13.68
N PHE A 370 6.86 -0.77 -14.75
CA PHE A 370 6.45 -0.27 -16.06
C PHE A 370 5.14 -0.91 -16.54
N LYS A 371 5.06 -2.24 -16.49
CA LYS A 371 3.88 -2.99 -16.90
C LYS A 371 2.66 -2.68 -16.03
N GLU A 372 2.84 -2.43 -14.74
CA GLU A 372 1.74 -1.99 -13.88
C GLU A 372 1.30 -0.56 -14.18
N ALA A 373 2.24 0.34 -14.47
CA ALA A 373 1.91 1.69 -14.89
C ALA A 373 1.14 1.70 -16.22
N GLU A 374 1.49 0.84 -17.17
CA GLU A 374 0.72 0.69 -18.43
C GLU A 374 -0.70 0.19 -18.19
N ASN A 375 -0.89 -0.78 -17.29
CA ASN A 375 -2.21 -1.39 -17.04
C ASN A 375 -3.12 -0.52 -16.18
N PHE A 376 -2.55 0.21 -15.22
CA PHE A 376 -3.33 0.93 -14.21
C PHE A 376 -3.22 2.45 -14.37
N GLY A 377 -2.27 2.96 -15.13
CA GLY A 377 -1.96 4.38 -15.19
C GLY A 377 -0.86 4.76 -14.20
N PRO A 378 -0.67 6.07 -13.94
CA PRO A 378 0.40 6.58 -13.09
C PRO A 378 0.51 5.87 -11.73
N ILE A 379 1.74 5.66 -11.23
CA ILE A 379 1.99 4.83 -10.03
C ILE A 379 1.36 5.36 -8.73
N ASN A 380 1.02 6.65 -8.68
CA ASN A 380 0.27 7.25 -7.57
C ASN A 380 -1.18 6.75 -7.52
N THR A 381 -1.73 6.23 -8.62
CA THR A 381 -3.09 5.66 -8.69
C THR A 381 -3.20 4.23 -8.14
N ILE A 382 -2.07 3.61 -7.80
CA ILE A 382 -1.97 2.26 -7.22
C ILE A 382 -1.20 2.31 -5.88
N SER A 383 -1.39 3.41 -5.15
CA SER A 383 -0.72 3.73 -3.90
C SER A 383 -1.52 3.31 -2.67
N SER A 384 -0.85 2.85 -1.63
CA SER A 384 -1.46 2.51 -0.35
C SER A 384 -1.61 3.68 0.64
N TYR A 385 -1.20 4.90 0.27
CA TYR A 385 -1.20 6.06 1.18
C TYR A 385 -2.58 6.36 1.78
N ASP A 386 -3.64 6.35 0.96
CA ASP A 386 -4.99 6.67 1.44
C ASP A 386 -5.53 5.60 2.39
N PHE A 387 -5.24 4.33 2.08
CA PHE A 387 -5.61 3.20 2.92
C PHE A 387 -4.90 3.26 4.27
N GLU A 388 -3.60 3.57 4.29
CA GLU A 388 -2.84 3.71 5.53
C GLU A 388 -3.27 4.89 6.40
N ASN A 389 -3.69 5.99 5.77
CA ASN A 389 -4.30 7.10 6.49
C ASN A 389 -5.60 6.65 7.19
N GLU A 390 -6.43 5.88 6.51
CA GLU A 390 -7.68 5.37 7.09
C GLU A 390 -7.44 4.31 8.17
N LEU A 391 -6.47 3.40 7.99
CA LEU A 391 -6.04 2.46 9.04
C LEU A 391 -5.62 3.19 10.33
N GLN A 392 -4.89 4.30 10.20
CA GLN A 392 -4.53 5.14 11.34
C GLN A 392 -5.75 5.81 11.98
N ASN A 393 -6.76 6.20 11.20
CA ASN A 393 -8.01 6.76 11.71
C ASN A 393 -8.80 5.71 12.51
N LEU A 394 -9.00 4.52 11.93
CA LEU A 394 -9.64 3.38 12.59
C LEU A 394 -8.95 3.05 13.92
N LYS A 395 -7.62 2.97 13.93
CA LYS A 395 -6.83 2.73 15.14
C LYS A 395 -7.07 3.79 16.22
N LYS A 396 -7.10 5.08 15.86
CA LYS A 396 -7.38 6.17 16.81
C LYS A 396 -8.78 6.05 17.41
N ILE A 397 -9.78 5.71 16.60
CA ILE A 397 -11.17 5.54 17.07
C ILE A 397 -11.25 4.42 18.13
N ILE A 398 -10.58 3.29 17.87
CA ILE A 398 -10.58 2.14 18.78
C ILE A 398 -9.86 2.49 20.10
N THR A 399 -8.66 3.07 20.02
CA THR A 399 -7.88 3.43 21.22
C THR A 399 -8.59 4.45 22.11
N LYS A 400 -9.27 5.46 21.53
CA LYS A 400 -10.07 6.42 22.30
C LYS A 400 -11.26 5.78 23.01
N ARG A 401 -11.94 4.82 22.38
CA ARG A 401 -13.05 4.09 23.00
C ARG A 401 -12.58 3.18 24.14
N GLY A 402 -11.43 2.52 23.99
CA GLY A 402 -10.82 1.73 25.07
C GLY A 402 -10.46 2.59 26.31
N GLN A 403 -9.96 3.81 26.10
CA GLN A 403 -9.66 4.74 27.20
C GLN A 403 -10.93 5.26 27.89
N MET A 404 -11.99 5.59 27.15
CA MET A 404 -13.26 6.06 27.75
C MET A 404 -13.96 4.97 28.59
N LEU A 405 -13.85 3.70 28.21
CA LEU A 405 -14.37 2.58 29.00
C LEU A 405 -13.55 2.34 30.28
N GLY A 406 -12.23 2.56 30.24
CA GLY A 406 -11.36 2.46 31.42
C GLY A 406 -11.54 3.59 32.45
N THR A 407 -12.02 4.76 32.03
CA THR A 407 -12.32 5.89 32.93
C THR A 407 -13.74 5.86 33.52
N SER A 408 -14.56 4.87 33.15
CA SER A 408 -15.92 4.69 33.68
C SER A 408 -16.01 3.73 34.86
N TYR A 409 -14.85 3.24 35.34
CA TYR A 409 -14.68 2.43 36.55
C TYR A 409 -13.67 3.10 37.47
N LYS A 410 -14.00 4.28 37.99
CA LYS A 410 -13.47 4.83 39.24
C LYS A 410 -14.55 5.63 39.95
#